data_AF-A0A914N3X3-F1
#
_entry.id   AF-A0A914N3X3-F1
#
_cell.length_a   1.000
_cell.length_b   1.000
_cell.length_c   1.000
_cell.angle_alpha   90.00
_cell.angle_beta   90.00
_cell.angle_gamma   90.00
#
_symmetry.space_group_name_H-M   'P 1'
#
loop_
_entity.id
_entity.type
_entity.pdbx_description
1 polymer ?
#
loop_
_entity_poly.entity_id
_entity_poly.type
_entity_poly.pdbx_seq_one_letter_code
_entity_poly.pdbx_strand_id
1 'polypeptide(L)'
;MSYSKLDWRGRFWGGCGKCDSTRHCYDCKGRNCNSEDKFKNAFYCYEGGNGIIGNSVCHQNYCYIYVDSNGHQNAGCGKCPEGDFICYDCNTRECNSRNNYDRAFKCYESNGKLTLTKGKECLSKKCYFALNIKEGDSEVILAKHSKQGCGDCPKVEGQCRTCTGNLCNSQSFYRSHEFYACRTFDDKYVICPPVIKKCYYGVKPRGGLAGCGNCPLSDLNCFDCSTNNCNNYDNLDKAFRCHESKGKFTSTNARECDKKKCYFAFNIKEGELENVYEKHTEQGCGDCPSGKIHCKTCPNSLCNVKQFAETNIFMCNIIGNLRG
;
A
#
# COMPACT_ATOMS: atom_id res chain seq x y z
N MET A 1 54.23 17.61 19.23
CA MET A 1 53.13 16.64 19.06
C MET A 1 53.25 15.69 20.24
N SER A 2 52.14 15.46 20.94
CA SER A 2 52.12 14.62 22.14
C SER A 2 51.02 13.58 21.99
N TYR A 3 51.08 12.50 22.76
CA TYR A 3 50.05 11.47 22.76
C TYR A 3 49.65 11.07 24.16
N SER A 4 48.47 10.47 24.27
CA SER A 4 48.02 9.74 25.46
C SER A 4 47.55 8.35 25.08
N LYS A 5 47.86 7.33 25.88
CA LYS A 5 47.38 5.96 25.68
C LYS A 5 47.02 5.25 26.99
N LEU A 6 46.32 4.12 26.88
CA LEU A 6 46.26 3.13 27.94
C LEU A 6 47.29 2.03 27.69
N ASP A 7 47.98 1.58 28.74
CA ASP A 7 48.74 0.33 28.67
C ASP A 7 47.81 -0.89 28.68
N TRP A 8 48.37 -2.09 28.53
CA TRP A 8 47.62 -3.35 28.55
C TRP A 8 46.92 -3.65 29.89
N ARG A 9 47.25 -2.91 30.96
CA ARG A 9 46.59 -2.96 32.27
C ARG A 9 45.55 -1.85 32.44
N GLY A 10 45.28 -1.04 31.41
CA GLY A 10 44.35 0.07 31.47
C GLY A 10 44.87 1.31 32.21
N ARG A 11 46.19 1.44 32.41
CA ARG A 11 46.80 2.61 33.06
C ARG A 11 47.10 3.70 32.03
N PHE A 12 46.77 4.94 32.39
CA PHE A 12 47.04 6.11 31.57
C PHE A 12 48.54 6.38 31.41
N TRP A 13 48.95 6.74 30.19
CA TRP A 13 50.31 7.15 29.87
C TRP A 13 50.32 8.31 28.88
N GLY A 14 50.96 9.43 29.24
CA GLY A 14 51.17 10.58 28.37
C GLY A 14 52.61 10.63 27.87
N GLY A 15 52.80 10.76 26.56
CA GLY A 15 54.12 10.79 25.92
C GLY A 15 54.28 11.92 24.91
N CYS A 16 55.52 12.07 24.42
CA CYS A 16 55.85 12.92 23.28
C CYS A 16 55.93 12.08 22.00
N GLY A 17 55.52 12.65 20.87
CA GLY A 17 55.53 11.97 19.57
C GLY A 17 54.13 11.66 19.04
N LYS A 18 54.07 10.71 18.10
CA LYS A 18 52.84 10.13 17.58
C LYS A 18 52.52 8.85 18.31
N CYS A 19 51.24 8.57 18.39
CA CYS A 19 50.67 7.33 18.86
C CYS A 19 51.17 6.15 18.01
N ASP A 20 51.66 5.11 18.68
CA ASP A 20 52.16 3.85 18.10
C ASP A 20 51.22 2.66 18.35
N SER A 21 50.15 2.86 19.11
CA SER A 21 49.24 1.80 19.57
C SER A 21 47.94 1.78 18.77
N THR A 22 47.41 0.58 18.56
CA THR A 22 46.13 0.33 17.90
C THR A 22 44.92 0.53 18.83
N ARG A 23 45.11 0.69 20.14
CA ARG A 23 44.00 0.73 21.11
C ARG A 23 44.12 1.89 22.09
N HIS A 24 43.06 2.69 22.19
CA HIS A 24 42.91 3.78 23.16
C HIS A 24 44.09 4.73 23.20
N CYS A 25 44.48 5.26 22.05
CA CYS A 25 45.63 6.13 21.92
C CYS A 25 45.30 7.31 21.02
N TYR A 26 45.65 8.53 21.44
CA TYR A 26 45.30 9.74 20.71
C TYR A 26 46.48 10.70 20.61
N ASP A 27 46.63 11.25 19.41
CA ASP A 27 47.55 12.36 19.14
C ASP A 27 46.88 13.69 19.47
N CYS A 28 47.64 14.59 20.06
CA CYS A 28 47.18 15.94 20.32
C CYS A 28 48.26 16.98 20.09
N LYS A 29 47.79 18.21 19.84
CA LYS A 29 48.62 19.41 19.67
C LYS A 29 48.25 20.42 20.74
N GLY A 30 49.25 21.07 21.33
CA GLY A 30 49.08 22.09 22.37
C GLY A 30 49.73 21.69 23.70
N ARG A 31 49.83 22.66 24.62
CA ARG A 31 50.42 22.46 25.95
C ARG A 31 49.50 21.61 26.80
N ASN A 32 50.03 20.58 27.47
CA ASN A 32 49.29 19.67 28.35
C ASN A 32 48.04 19.08 27.68
N CYS A 33 48.11 18.77 26.38
CA CYS A 33 47.00 18.17 25.65
C CYS A 33 46.88 16.67 25.94
N ASN A 34 47.95 16.04 26.43
CA ASN A 34 48.04 14.64 26.81
C ASN A 34 47.86 14.44 28.33
N SER A 35 46.86 15.08 28.94
CA SER A 35 46.53 14.87 30.35
C SER A 35 45.52 13.74 30.53
N GLU A 36 45.56 13.10 31.70
CA GLU A 36 44.62 12.02 32.04
C GLU A 36 43.16 12.49 32.01
N ASP A 37 42.92 13.72 32.47
CA ASP A 37 41.57 14.32 32.45
C ASP A 37 41.05 14.49 31.01
N LYS A 38 41.87 15.02 30.10
CA LYS A 38 41.50 15.15 28.68
C LYS A 38 41.28 13.81 28.02
N PHE A 39 42.07 12.80 28.40
CA PHE A 39 41.89 11.43 27.94
C PHE A 39 40.60 10.81 28.44
N LYS A 40 40.28 10.95 29.73
CA LYS A 40 39.05 10.40 30.32
C LYS A 40 37.79 11.03 29.72
N ASN A 41 37.85 12.33 29.43
CA ASN A 41 36.74 13.11 28.87
C ASN A 41 36.65 13.06 27.33
N ALA A 42 37.58 12.39 26.66
CA ALA A 42 37.52 12.23 25.21
C ALA A 42 36.36 11.29 24.80
N PHE A 43 35.72 11.62 23.69
CA PHE A 43 34.69 10.77 23.08
C PHE A 43 35.36 9.73 22.19
N TYR A 44 35.10 8.46 22.45
CA TYR A 44 35.67 7.35 21.70
C TYR A 44 34.59 6.58 20.97
N CYS A 45 34.92 6.14 19.76
CA CYS A 45 34.14 5.16 19.01
C CYS A 45 35.02 3.95 18.71
N TYR A 46 34.37 2.81 18.49
CA TYR A 46 35.05 1.68 17.85
C TYR A 46 35.37 2.05 16.41
N GLU A 47 36.58 1.73 15.99
CA GLU A 47 37.08 1.93 14.64
C GLU A 47 37.57 0.61 14.05
N GLY A 48 37.26 0.37 12.78
CA GLY A 48 37.81 -0.73 12.00
C GLY A 48 36.79 -1.49 11.15
N GLY A 49 37.33 -2.40 10.34
CA GLY A 49 36.59 -3.41 9.59
C GLY A 49 37.29 -4.78 9.66
N ASN A 50 36.52 -5.86 9.51
CA ASN A 50 37.00 -7.24 9.60
C ASN A 50 37.67 -7.63 10.96
N GLY A 51 37.07 -7.21 12.09
CA GLY A 51 37.37 -7.79 13.41
C GLY A 51 38.56 -7.19 14.18
N ILE A 52 39.30 -6.23 13.61
CA ILE A 52 40.30 -5.44 14.34
C ILE A 52 39.62 -4.18 14.86
N ILE A 53 39.23 -4.19 16.14
CA ILE A 53 38.59 -3.05 16.79
C ILE A 53 39.67 -2.20 17.47
N GLY A 54 40.04 -1.10 16.81
CA GLY A 54 40.71 0.02 17.45
C GLY A 54 39.71 0.95 18.12
N ASN A 55 40.20 1.87 18.95
CA ASN A 55 39.36 2.95 19.48
C ASN A 55 40.00 4.27 19.06
N SER A 56 39.26 5.10 18.33
CA SER A 56 39.68 6.44 17.96
C SER A 56 39.00 7.49 18.80
N VAL A 57 39.71 8.59 19.03
CA VAL A 57 39.10 9.80 19.58
C VAL A 57 38.38 10.51 18.46
N CYS A 58 37.10 10.78 18.68
CA CYS A 58 36.27 11.48 17.73
C CYS A 58 36.18 12.95 18.10
N HIS A 59 36.30 13.81 17.08
CA HIS A 59 35.98 15.23 17.21
C HIS A 59 34.46 15.50 17.21
N GLN A 60 33.66 14.48 16.91
CA GLN A 60 32.20 14.52 16.89
C GLN A 60 31.63 13.59 17.97
N ASN A 61 30.49 13.97 18.56
CA ASN A 61 29.82 13.20 19.62
C ASN A 61 28.89 12.11 19.07
N TYR A 62 29.29 11.47 17.97
CA TYR A 62 28.54 10.37 17.36
C TYR A 62 29.51 9.26 16.95
N CYS A 63 29.04 8.04 17.06
CA CYS A 63 29.67 6.85 16.51
C CYS A 63 28.72 6.19 15.54
N TYR A 64 29.24 5.52 14.52
CA TYR A 64 28.43 4.69 13.62
C TYR A 64 29.01 3.28 13.48
N ILE A 65 28.16 2.35 13.10
CA ILE A 65 28.50 1.01 12.63
C ILE A 65 27.49 0.59 11.57
N TYR A 66 27.97 0.05 10.46
CA TYR A 66 27.15 -0.55 9.41
C TYR A 66 27.75 -1.86 8.94
N VAL A 67 26.91 -2.64 8.25
CA VAL A 67 27.30 -3.87 7.58
C VAL A 67 27.02 -3.68 6.09
N ASP A 68 28.03 -3.81 5.26
CA ASP A 68 27.88 -3.68 3.80
C ASP A 68 27.19 -4.93 3.20
N SER A 69 26.92 -4.90 1.90
CA SER A 69 26.28 -6.01 1.18
C SER A 69 27.10 -7.31 1.18
N ASN A 70 28.41 -7.23 1.45
CA ASN A 70 29.31 -8.37 1.53
C ASN A 70 29.43 -8.91 2.97
N GLY A 71 28.72 -8.31 3.92
CA GLY A 71 28.80 -8.68 5.33
C GLY A 71 29.98 -8.03 6.07
N HIS A 72 30.74 -7.12 5.46
CA HIS A 72 31.82 -6.44 6.14
C HIS A 72 31.26 -5.39 7.10
N GLN A 73 31.67 -5.51 8.36
CA GLN A 73 31.40 -4.51 9.37
C GLN A 73 32.35 -3.34 9.19
N ASN A 74 31.82 -2.12 9.22
CA ASN A 74 32.59 -0.88 9.24
C ASN A 74 32.08 -0.01 10.39
N ALA A 75 33.00 0.54 11.18
CA ALA A 75 32.68 1.36 12.33
C ALA A 75 33.64 2.55 12.42
N GLY A 76 33.13 3.69 12.92
CA GLY A 76 33.96 4.86 13.12
C GLY A 76 33.24 6.04 13.78
N CYS A 77 33.89 7.20 13.72
CA CYS A 77 33.39 8.47 14.23
C CYS A 77 32.39 9.13 13.29
N GLY A 78 31.36 9.76 13.87
CA GLY A 78 30.34 10.54 13.18
C GLY A 78 29.00 9.83 13.07
N LYS A 79 28.10 10.43 12.28
CA LYS A 79 26.79 9.83 11.96
C LYS A 79 26.94 8.79 10.86
N CYS A 80 25.90 7.98 10.69
CA CYS A 80 25.82 7.03 9.58
C CYS A 80 26.14 7.69 8.23
N PRO A 81 27.14 7.18 7.47
CA PRO A 81 27.43 7.69 6.14
C PRO A 81 26.27 7.42 5.17
N GLU A 82 26.24 8.15 4.06
CA GLU A 82 25.29 7.88 2.98
C GLU A 82 25.67 6.60 2.22
N GLY A 83 24.69 5.74 1.95
CA GLY A 83 24.87 4.56 1.11
C GLY A 83 23.73 3.54 1.25
N ASP A 84 23.92 2.39 0.59
CA ASP A 84 22.97 1.28 0.53
C ASP A 84 23.32 0.18 1.53
N PHE A 85 23.30 0.53 2.81
CA PHE A 85 23.57 -0.39 3.93
C PHE A 85 22.66 -0.07 5.13
N ILE A 86 22.52 -1.04 6.02
CA ILE A 86 21.83 -0.88 7.29
C ILE A 86 22.82 -0.34 8.30
N CYS A 87 22.56 0.86 8.82
CA CYS A 87 23.45 1.55 9.72
C CYS A 87 22.80 1.82 11.10
N TYR A 88 23.64 1.84 12.12
CA TYR A 88 23.32 2.25 13.48
C TYR A 88 24.30 3.36 13.86
N ASP A 89 23.78 4.50 14.32
CA ASP A 89 24.56 5.55 14.95
C ASP A 89 24.06 5.86 16.35
N CYS A 90 24.94 6.38 17.18
CA CYS A 90 24.70 6.57 18.60
C CYS A 90 25.64 7.65 19.16
N ASN A 91 25.30 8.24 20.30
CA ASN A 91 25.96 9.44 20.82
C ASN A 91 26.59 9.26 22.22
N THR A 92 26.85 8.01 22.62
CA THR A 92 27.57 7.69 23.86
C THR A 92 28.92 7.06 23.54
N ARG A 93 29.87 7.11 24.48
CA ARG A 93 31.20 6.52 24.29
C ARG A 93 31.09 5.02 23.95
N GLU A 94 31.82 4.59 22.92
CA GLU A 94 31.97 3.19 22.50
C GLU A 94 30.63 2.48 22.24
N CYS A 95 29.63 3.25 21.80
CA CYS A 95 28.27 2.75 21.63
C CYS A 95 28.09 1.91 20.36
N ASN A 96 28.91 2.11 19.33
CA ASN A 96 28.85 1.45 18.03
C ASN A 96 29.38 0.00 18.03
N SER A 97 29.04 -0.76 19.07
CA SER A 97 29.39 -2.18 19.19
C SER A 97 28.49 -3.06 18.31
N ARG A 98 28.97 -4.26 17.95
CA ARG A 98 28.16 -5.25 17.23
C ARG A 98 26.89 -5.64 18.01
N ASN A 99 27.00 -5.83 19.32
CA ASN A 99 25.85 -6.16 20.17
C ASN A 99 24.80 -5.05 20.20
N ASN A 100 25.20 -3.77 20.16
CA ASN A 100 24.25 -2.67 20.08
C ASN A 100 23.64 -2.57 18.69
N TYR A 101 24.46 -2.75 17.64
CA TYR A 101 23.97 -2.86 16.27
C TYR A 101 22.89 -3.95 16.16
N ASP A 102 23.14 -5.18 16.59
CA ASP A 102 22.19 -6.29 16.41
C ASP A 102 20.90 -6.09 17.22
N ARG A 103 20.98 -5.50 18.42
CA ARG A 103 19.82 -5.22 19.28
C ARG A 103 19.02 -3.98 18.88
N ALA A 104 19.63 -3.05 18.16
CA ALA A 104 18.95 -1.84 17.71
C ALA A 104 17.73 -2.21 16.86
N PHE A 105 16.60 -1.58 17.16
CA PHE A 105 15.40 -1.68 16.34
C PHE A 105 15.60 -0.81 15.11
N LYS A 106 15.46 -1.38 13.91
CA LYS A 106 15.76 -0.70 12.65
C LYS A 106 14.55 -0.75 11.72
N CYS A 107 14.48 0.23 10.84
CA CYS A 107 13.53 0.27 9.73
C CYS A 107 14.29 0.41 8.43
N TYR A 108 13.77 -0.17 7.35
CA TYR A 108 14.23 0.19 6.01
C TYR A 108 13.92 1.66 5.74
N GLU A 109 14.80 2.33 5.00
CA GLU A 109 14.67 3.77 4.69
C GLU A 109 14.81 3.99 3.18
N SER A 110 13.77 4.54 2.58
CA SER A 110 13.78 4.92 1.16
C SER A 110 12.75 5.99 0.83
N ASN A 111 13.07 6.84 -0.14
CA ASN A 111 12.21 7.86 -0.73
C ASN A 111 12.06 7.62 -2.24
N GLY A 112 11.30 6.59 -2.63
CA GLY A 112 10.92 6.36 -4.03
C GLY A 112 11.35 5.01 -4.61
N LYS A 113 12.22 4.24 -3.95
CA LYS A 113 12.54 2.87 -4.40
C LYS A 113 12.63 1.90 -3.25
N LEU A 114 11.79 0.88 -3.26
CA LEU A 114 11.81 -0.15 -2.23
C LEU A 114 13.22 -0.72 -2.05
N THR A 115 13.69 -0.74 -0.81
CA THR A 115 15.01 -1.27 -0.47
C THR A 115 14.92 -2.27 0.68
N LEU A 116 15.79 -3.26 0.62
CA LEU A 116 16.05 -4.24 1.69
C LEU A 116 17.50 -4.16 2.19
N THR A 117 18.29 -3.24 1.64
CA THR A 117 19.71 -3.08 1.95
C THR A 117 19.97 -1.80 2.73
N LYS A 118 19.08 -0.79 2.63
CA LYS A 118 19.24 0.49 3.31
C LYS A 118 18.27 0.64 4.46
N GLY A 119 18.80 0.94 5.65
CA GLY A 119 17.99 1.13 6.85
C GLY A 119 18.75 1.82 7.97
N LYS A 120 18.00 2.31 8.95
CA LYS A 120 18.54 3.01 10.12
C LYS A 120 17.85 2.58 11.39
N GLU A 121 18.52 2.82 12.52
CA GLU A 121 17.87 2.73 13.83
C GLU A 121 16.61 3.58 13.88
N CYS A 122 15.60 3.04 14.54
CA CYS A 122 14.33 3.68 14.74
C CYS A 122 13.93 3.67 16.21
N LEU A 123 14.17 4.80 16.88
CA LEU A 123 13.93 4.99 18.31
C LEU A 123 12.45 4.88 18.71
N SER A 124 11.53 5.18 17.78
CA SER A 124 10.09 5.02 18.00
C SER A 124 9.63 3.55 18.04
N LYS A 125 10.53 2.60 17.71
CA LYS A 125 10.24 1.16 17.62
C LYS A 125 9.06 0.82 16.70
N LYS A 126 8.88 1.64 15.68
CA LYS A 126 7.77 1.56 14.73
C LYS A 126 8.27 1.95 13.36
N CYS A 127 8.01 1.13 12.35
CA CYS A 127 8.34 1.43 10.97
C CYS A 127 7.07 1.77 10.19
N TYR A 128 7.20 2.56 9.13
CA TYR A 128 6.13 2.79 8.18
C TYR A 128 6.52 2.34 6.77
N PHE A 129 5.49 1.99 6.01
CA PHE A 129 5.51 1.76 4.57
C PHE A 129 4.38 2.58 3.95
N ALA A 130 4.72 3.47 3.03
CA ALA A 130 3.76 4.32 2.34
C ALA A 130 3.86 4.18 0.82
N LEU A 131 2.73 4.35 0.16
CA LEU A 131 2.61 4.36 -1.30
C LEU A 131 2.02 5.69 -1.75
N ASN A 132 2.73 6.33 -2.67
CA ASN A 132 2.36 7.62 -3.23
C ASN A 132 1.90 7.46 -4.68
N ILE A 133 0.80 6.72 -4.90
CA ILE A 133 0.23 6.49 -6.23
C ILE A 133 -1.29 6.42 -6.17
N LYS A 134 -1.90 6.87 -7.28
CA LYS A 134 -3.31 6.63 -7.62
C LYS A 134 -3.49 5.40 -8.54
N GLU A 135 -2.67 5.20 -9.58
CA GLU A 135 -2.73 4.06 -10.53
C GLU A 135 -1.35 3.61 -11.05
N GLY A 136 -1.16 2.31 -11.33
CA GLY A 136 0.03 1.80 -12.04
C GLY A 136 0.13 0.28 -12.10
N ASP A 137 1.17 -0.23 -12.77
CA ASP A 137 1.54 -1.65 -12.71
C ASP A 137 2.12 -1.98 -11.32
N SER A 138 1.69 -3.08 -10.69
CA SER A 138 2.04 -3.38 -9.30
C SER A 138 3.54 -3.42 -9.01
N GLU A 139 4.38 -3.86 -9.95
CA GLU A 139 5.82 -3.90 -9.79
C GLU A 139 6.43 -2.51 -9.94
N VAL A 140 5.95 -1.74 -10.92
CA VAL A 140 6.34 -0.34 -11.13
C VAL A 140 5.95 0.51 -9.92
N ILE A 141 4.78 0.26 -9.33
CA ILE A 141 4.30 0.95 -8.13
C ILE A 141 5.29 0.78 -6.98
N LEU A 142 5.68 -0.45 -6.70
CA LEU A 142 6.61 -0.78 -5.62
C LEU A 142 8.01 -0.23 -5.89
N ALA A 143 8.46 -0.26 -7.14
CA ALA A 143 9.80 0.16 -7.52
C ALA A 143 10.01 1.69 -7.52
N LYS A 144 8.95 2.48 -7.79
CA LYS A 144 9.10 3.93 -8.05
C LYS A 144 8.38 4.85 -7.06
N HIS A 145 7.45 4.33 -6.26
CA HIS A 145 6.62 5.19 -5.41
C HIS A 145 6.34 4.61 -4.02
N SER A 146 7.20 3.69 -3.59
CA SER A 146 7.22 3.26 -2.20
C SER A 146 8.13 4.17 -1.38
N LYS A 147 7.69 4.42 -0.15
CA LYS A 147 8.46 5.13 0.86
C LYS A 147 8.50 4.30 2.13
N GLN A 148 9.69 4.14 2.66
CA GLN A 148 9.96 3.37 3.88
C GLN A 148 10.64 4.30 4.88
N GLY A 149 10.30 4.18 6.16
CA GLY A 149 11.02 4.92 7.18
C GLY A 149 10.63 4.55 8.60
N CYS A 150 11.19 5.31 9.53
CA CYS A 150 10.97 5.21 10.96
C CYS A 150 9.81 6.11 11.41
N GLY A 151 9.00 5.61 12.35
CA GLY A 151 7.92 6.34 13.00
C GLY A 151 6.54 6.07 12.44
N ASP A 152 5.66 7.04 12.66
CA ASP A 152 4.29 7.01 12.18
C ASP A 152 4.19 7.33 10.68
N CYS A 153 3.03 7.02 10.13
CA CYS A 153 2.70 7.36 8.76
C CYS A 153 2.74 8.88 8.54
N PRO A 154 3.51 9.38 7.57
CA PRO A 154 3.48 10.79 7.19
C PRO A 154 2.08 11.19 6.67
N LYS A 155 1.59 12.37 7.09
CA LYS A 155 0.21 12.84 6.83
C LYS A 155 -0.16 13.03 5.35
N VAL A 156 0.84 13.18 4.49
CA VAL A 156 0.69 13.56 3.07
C VAL A 156 0.93 12.42 2.08
N GLU A 157 1.33 11.24 2.55
CA GLU A 157 1.58 10.09 1.67
C GLU A 157 0.31 9.24 1.56
N GLY A 158 -0.11 8.92 0.33
CA GLY A 158 -1.38 8.28 -0.02
C GLY A 158 -1.89 7.19 0.94
N GLN A 159 -1.59 5.92 0.66
CA GLN A 159 -1.85 4.86 1.64
C GLN A 159 -0.59 4.58 2.44
N CYS A 160 -0.73 4.51 3.76
CA CYS A 160 0.37 4.18 4.64
C CYS A 160 -0.05 3.21 5.74
N ARG A 161 0.87 2.30 6.07
CA ARG A 161 0.74 1.33 7.16
C ARG A 161 1.99 1.36 8.02
N THR A 162 1.83 0.94 9.26
CA THR A 162 2.92 0.85 10.24
C THR A 162 3.06 -0.54 10.80
N CYS A 163 4.26 -0.91 11.21
CA CYS A 163 4.57 -2.18 11.86
C CYS A 163 5.58 -2.01 12.99
N THR A 164 5.64 -2.98 13.90
CA THR A 164 6.44 -2.93 15.14
C THR A 164 7.54 -4.01 15.21
N GLY A 165 7.79 -4.71 14.10
CA GLY A 165 8.90 -5.67 13.99
C GLY A 165 10.19 -5.01 13.49
N ASN A 166 11.34 -5.58 13.82
CA ASN A 166 12.61 -5.10 13.28
C ASN A 166 12.66 -5.30 11.76
N LEU A 167 13.03 -4.27 11.00
CA LEU A 167 13.08 -4.27 9.53
C LEU A 167 11.75 -4.75 8.90
N CYS A 168 10.62 -4.46 9.56
CA CYS A 168 9.32 -5.01 9.16
C CYS A 168 8.71 -4.34 7.94
N ASN A 169 9.10 -3.11 7.60
CA ASN A 169 8.49 -2.33 6.52
C ASN A 169 9.00 -2.74 5.13
N SER A 170 8.98 -4.04 4.82
CA SER A 170 9.51 -4.64 3.59
C SER A 170 8.43 -4.85 2.50
N GLN A 171 8.81 -5.46 1.37
CA GLN A 171 7.84 -5.87 0.35
C GLN A 171 6.83 -6.90 0.88
N SER A 172 7.25 -7.81 1.75
CA SER A 172 6.34 -8.82 2.30
C SER A 172 5.31 -8.20 3.22
N PHE A 173 5.66 -7.12 3.93
CA PHE A 173 4.69 -6.33 4.70
C PHE A 173 3.63 -5.68 3.81
N TYR A 174 4.03 -5.11 2.68
CA TYR A 174 3.08 -4.63 1.68
C TYR A 174 2.13 -5.73 1.20
N ARG A 175 2.67 -6.89 0.82
CA ARG A 175 1.87 -8.01 0.30
C ARG A 175 0.94 -8.63 1.35
N SER A 176 1.35 -8.64 2.62
CA SER A 176 0.59 -9.26 3.72
C SER A 176 -0.46 -8.35 4.34
N HIS A 177 -0.33 -7.02 4.22
CA HIS A 177 -1.24 -6.06 4.86
C HIS A 177 -2.29 -5.47 3.90
N GLU A 178 -2.58 -6.20 2.81
CA GLU A 178 -3.67 -5.99 1.85
C GLU A 178 -4.11 -4.53 1.70
N PHE A 179 -3.32 -3.74 1.00
CA PHE A 179 -3.79 -2.46 0.49
C PHE A 179 -4.99 -2.74 -0.41
N TYR A 180 -6.18 -2.26 -0.01
CA TYR A 180 -7.39 -2.55 -0.77
C TYR A 180 -7.25 -1.95 -2.16
N ALA A 181 -7.25 -2.83 -3.17
CA ALA A 181 -6.94 -2.47 -4.54
C ALA A 181 -7.98 -3.05 -5.49
N CYS A 182 -8.23 -2.32 -6.56
CA CYS A 182 -9.09 -2.72 -7.66
C CYS A 182 -8.30 -2.71 -8.96
N ARG A 183 -8.89 -3.26 -10.01
CA ARG A 183 -8.39 -3.17 -11.37
C ARG A 183 -8.96 -1.95 -12.08
N THR A 184 -8.18 -1.33 -12.95
CA THR A 184 -8.68 -0.39 -13.96
C THR A 184 -9.16 -1.16 -15.19
N PHE A 185 -9.81 -0.48 -16.13
CA PHE A 185 -10.33 -1.16 -17.32
C PHE A 185 -9.20 -1.72 -18.21
N ASP A 186 -8.02 -1.09 -18.17
CA ASP A 186 -6.79 -1.54 -18.86
C ASP A 186 -6.04 -2.62 -18.06
N ASP A 187 -6.70 -3.27 -17.10
CA ASP A 187 -6.15 -4.32 -16.23
C ASP A 187 -4.97 -3.89 -15.33
N LYS A 188 -4.83 -2.59 -15.03
CA LYS A 188 -3.81 -2.07 -14.10
C LYS A 188 -4.35 -2.04 -12.68
N TYR A 189 -3.45 -1.97 -11.69
CA TYR A 189 -3.84 -1.89 -10.29
C TYR A 189 -4.06 -0.43 -9.87
N VAL A 190 -5.18 -0.18 -9.19
CA VAL A 190 -5.49 1.10 -8.55
C VAL A 190 -5.66 0.86 -7.05
N ILE A 191 -4.92 1.60 -6.25
CA ILE A 191 -5.02 1.55 -4.79
C ILE A 191 -6.19 2.43 -4.37
N CYS A 192 -7.18 1.87 -3.68
CA CYS A 192 -8.38 2.61 -3.32
C CYS A 192 -8.16 3.54 -2.13
N PRO A 193 -8.93 4.62 -1.98
CA PRO A 193 -8.96 5.35 -0.72
C PRO A 193 -9.28 4.40 0.47
N PRO A 194 -8.70 4.57 1.67
CA PRO A 194 -8.88 3.63 2.79
C PRO A 194 -10.34 3.38 3.19
N VAL A 195 -11.21 4.37 2.96
CA VAL A 195 -12.65 4.32 3.25
C VAL A 195 -13.45 3.55 2.19
N ILE A 196 -12.88 3.32 1.00
CA ILE A 196 -13.51 2.60 -0.09
C ILE A 196 -13.08 1.13 -0.04
N LYS A 197 -14.04 0.24 0.21
CA LYS A 197 -13.87 -1.22 0.31
C LYS A 197 -14.66 -1.97 -0.76
N LYS A 198 -14.85 -1.32 -1.90
CA LYS A 198 -15.54 -1.88 -3.06
C LYS A 198 -14.79 -1.58 -4.34
N CYS A 199 -14.91 -2.48 -5.29
CA CYS A 199 -14.45 -2.33 -6.65
C CYS A 199 -15.64 -2.46 -7.59
N TYR A 200 -15.62 -1.75 -8.71
CA TYR A 200 -16.62 -1.92 -9.77
C TYR A 200 -15.97 -2.27 -11.09
N TYR A 201 -16.68 -3.01 -11.94
CA TYR A 201 -16.33 -3.25 -13.34
C TYR A 201 -17.57 -3.07 -14.19
N GLY A 202 -17.43 -2.30 -15.27
CA GLY A 202 -18.51 -1.88 -16.13
C GLY A 202 -18.14 -1.94 -17.60
N VAL A 203 -19.01 -2.52 -18.42
CA VAL A 203 -18.84 -2.59 -19.88
C VAL A 203 -19.89 -1.71 -20.56
N LYS A 204 -19.46 -0.99 -21.59
CA LYS A 204 -20.31 -0.20 -22.51
C LYS A 204 -20.01 -0.62 -23.96
N PRO A 205 -20.87 -0.29 -24.94
CA PRO A 205 -20.66 -0.72 -26.33
C PRO A 205 -19.31 -0.30 -26.94
N ARG A 206 -18.69 0.78 -26.41
CA ARG A 206 -17.38 1.28 -26.84
C ARG A 206 -16.42 1.41 -25.66
N GLY A 207 -16.07 0.28 -25.04
CA GLY A 207 -15.09 0.19 -23.96
C GLY A 207 -15.71 -0.13 -22.60
N GLY A 208 -15.14 0.41 -21.53
CA GLY A 208 -15.65 0.19 -20.19
C GLY A 208 -15.01 1.10 -19.16
N LEU A 209 -15.29 0.79 -17.91
CA LEU A 209 -14.79 1.50 -16.75
C LEU A 209 -14.62 0.49 -15.62
N ALA A 210 -13.54 0.62 -14.88
CA ALA A 210 -13.32 -0.17 -13.67
C ALA A 210 -12.50 0.66 -12.69
N GLY A 211 -12.72 0.42 -11.41
CA GLY A 211 -11.99 1.13 -10.37
C GLY A 211 -12.58 0.92 -8.99
N CYS A 212 -12.25 1.84 -8.09
CA CYS A 212 -12.68 1.82 -6.71
C CYS A 212 -14.07 2.44 -6.53
N GLY A 213 -14.91 1.81 -5.72
CA GLY A 213 -16.24 2.29 -5.36
C GLY A 213 -17.36 1.40 -5.87
N ASN A 214 -18.57 1.95 -5.87
CA ASN A 214 -19.74 1.29 -6.45
C ASN A 214 -19.80 1.56 -7.96
N CYS A 215 -20.60 0.76 -8.65
CA CYS A 215 -21.00 1.03 -10.02
C CYS A 215 -21.58 2.45 -10.17
N PRO A 216 -21.07 3.28 -11.09
CA PRO A 216 -21.63 4.59 -11.31
C PRO A 216 -23.03 4.51 -11.90
N LEU A 217 -23.83 5.55 -11.65
CA LEU A 217 -25.17 5.70 -12.23
C LEU A 217 -25.05 6.16 -13.70
N SER A 218 -24.75 5.23 -14.60
CA SER A 218 -24.74 5.45 -16.04
C SER A 218 -25.20 4.20 -16.80
N ASP A 219 -25.46 4.35 -18.11
CA ASP A 219 -25.83 3.25 -19.02
C ASP A 219 -24.65 2.30 -19.26
N LEU A 220 -24.39 1.43 -18.29
CA LEU A 220 -23.38 0.38 -18.38
C LEU A 220 -23.93 -0.92 -17.82
N ASN A 221 -23.34 -2.01 -18.28
CA ASN A 221 -23.51 -3.30 -17.65
C ASN A 221 -22.44 -3.44 -16.57
N CYS A 222 -22.84 -3.43 -15.29
CA CYS A 222 -21.94 -3.26 -14.17
C CYS A 222 -22.16 -4.27 -13.04
N PHE A 223 -21.09 -4.58 -12.32
CA PHE A 223 -21.17 -5.20 -10.99
C PHE A 223 -20.17 -4.54 -10.04
N ASP A 224 -20.43 -4.63 -8.73
CA ASP A 224 -19.49 -4.21 -7.69
C ASP A 224 -19.20 -5.34 -6.71
N CYS A 225 -18.01 -5.35 -6.13
CA CYS A 225 -17.52 -6.45 -5.32
C CYS A 225 -16.59 -5.94 -4.22
N SER A 226 -16.44 -6.71 -3.14
CA SER A 226 -15.80 -6.23 -1.89
C SER A 226 -14.46 -6.91 -1.56
N THR A 227 -13.88 -7.66 -2.49
CA THR A 227 -12.58 -8.34 -2.32
C THR A 227 -11.51 -7.71 -3.21
N ASN A 228 -10.22 -7.89 -2.90
CA ASN A 228 -9.14 -7.30 -3.68
C ASN A 228 -9.15 -7.77 -5.13
N ASN A 229 -9.04 -6.83 -6.07
CA ASN A 229 -8.93 -7.07 -7.52
C ASN A 229 -10.07 -7.92 -8.10
N CYS A 230 -11.22 -7.91 -7.44
CA CYS A 230 -12.38 -8.73 -7.81
C CYS A 230 -13.10 -8.22 -9.07
N ASN A 231 -12.87 -6.97 -9.46
CA ASN A 231 -13.56 -6.31 -10.55
C ASN A 231 -12.90 -6.64 -11.90
N ASN A 232 -13.22 -7.83 -12.43
CA ASN A 232 -12.71 -8.34 -13.70
C ASN A 232 -13.86 -8.89 -14.57
N TYR A 233 -13.55 -9.18 -15.83
CA TYR A 233 -14.54 -9.68 -16.81
C TYR A 233 -15.15 -11.03 -16.40
N ASP A 234 -14.36 -11.98 -15.89
CA ASP A 234 -14.86 -13.30 -15.49
C ASP A 234 -15.89 -13.20 -14.36
N ASN A 235 -15.65 -12.31 -13.40
CA ASN A 235 -16.58 -12.06 -12.31
C ASN A 235 -17.82 -11.30 -12.78
N LEU A 236 -17.67 -10.38 -13.74
CA LEU A 236 -18.82 -9.75 -14.41
C LEU A 236 -19.71 -10.81 -15.07
N ASP A 237 -19.13 -11.74 -15.83
CA ASP A 237 -19.86 -12.78 -16.55
C ASP A 237 -20.64 -13.70 -15.60
N LYS A 238 -20.01 -14.08 -14.47
CA LYS A 238 -20.63 -14.90 -13.40
C LYS A 238 -21.67 -14.15 -12.56
N ALA A 239 -21.61 -12.82 -12.49
CA ALA A 239 -22.52 -12.04 -11.68
C ALA A 239 -23.97 -12.17 -12.21
N PHE A 240 -24.89 -12.49 -11.31
CA PHE A 240 -26.31 -12.44 -11.61
C PHE A 240 -26.74 -10.98 -11.71
N ARG A 241 -27.22 -10.57 -12.87
CA ARG A 241 -27.52 -9.17 -13.16
C ARG A 241 -28.91 -9.04 -13.75
N CYS A 242 -29.52 -7.88 -13.51
CA CYS A 242 -30.80 -7.51 -14.11
C CYS A 242 -30.65 -6.20 -14.87
N HIS A 243 -31.37 -6.04 -15.98
CA HIS A 243 -31.51 -4.72 -16.56
C HIS A 243 -32.20 -3.80 -15.56
N GLU A 244 -31.75 -2.55 -15.47
CA GLU A 244 -32.32 -1.55 -14.56
C GLU A 244 -32.78 -0.31 -15.33
N SER A 245 -34.04 0.06 -15.17
CA SER A 245 -34.58 1.29 -15.72
C SER A 245 -35.79 1.79 -14.96
N LYS A 246 -35.97 3.12 -14.96
CA LYS A 246 -37.14 3.81 -14.40
C LYS A 246 -37.78 4.69 -15.46
N GLY A 247 -38.70 4.12 -16.21
CA GLY A 247 -39.51 4.83 -17.20
C GLY A 247 -39.05 4.67 -18.66
N LYS A 248 -37.97 3.95 -18.95
CA LYS A 248 -37.55 3.69 -20.34
C LYS A 248 -36.80 2.37 -20.44
N PHE A 249 -37.22 1.51 -21.36
CA PHE A 249 -36.59 0.22 -21.59
C PHE A 249 -35.10 0.39 -21.91
N THR A 250 -34.28 -0.50 -21.36
CA THR A 250 -32.85 -0.59 -21.67
C THR A 250 -32.43 -2.04 -21.82
N SER A 251 -31.53 -2.27 -22.77
CA SER A 251 -30.81 -3.53 -22.97
C SER A 251 -29.33 -3.43 -22.58
N THR A 252 -28.87 -2.24 -22.19
CA THR A 252 -27.45 -1.96 -21.93
C THR A 252 -27.16 -1.64 -20.48
N ASN A 253 -28.12 -1.06 -19.75
CA ASN A 253 -27.96 -0.78 -18.34
C ASN A 253 -28.36 -2.01 -17.52
N ALA A 254 -27.38 -2.64 -16.88
CA ALA A 254 -27.61 -3.78 -15.99
C ALA A 254 -26.76 -3.68 -14.72
N ARG A 255 -27.31 -4.18 -13.62
CA ARG A 255 -26.69 -4.17 -12.29
C ARG A 255 -26.77 -5.54 -11.66
N GLU A 256 -25.81 -5.83 -10.79
CA GLU A 256 -25.81 -7.03 -9.96
C GLU A 256 -27.08 -7.08 -9.09
N CYS A 257 -27.63 -8.28 -8.96
CA CYS A 257 -28.87 -8.52 -8.27
C CYS A 257 -28.75 -9.70 -7.31
N ASP A 258 -28.57 -9.39 -6.03
CA ASP A 258 -28.43 -10.37 -4.94
C ASP A 258 -29.68 -11.24 -4.75
N LYS A 259 -30.85 -10.76 -5.19
CA LYS A 259 -32.11 -11.51 -5.12
C LYS A 259 -32.19 -12.66 -6.14
N LYS A 260 -31.23 -12.77 -7.07
CA LYS A 260 -31.17 -13.80 -8.11
C LYS A 260 -32.45 -13.94 -8.93
N LYS A 261 -33.12 -12.81 -9.14
CA LYS A 261 -34.40 -12.73 -9.83
C LYS A 261 -34.56 -11.32 -10.39
N CYS A 262 -34.98 -11.21 -11.64
CA CYS A 262 -35.22 -9.92 -12.28
C CYS A 262 -36.71 -9.69 -12.47
N TYR A 263 -37.12 -8.43 -12.51
CA TYR A 263 -38.48 -8.06 -12.91
C TYR A 263 -38.50 -7.16 -14.15
N PHE A 264 -39.62 -7.22 -14.84
CA PHE A 264 -40.03 -6.32 -15.91
C PHE A 264 -41.46 -5.89 -15.65
N ALA A 265 -41.70 -4.58 -15.56
CA ALA A 265 -43.02 -4.03 -15.29
C ALA A 265 -43.36 -2.90 -16.27
N PHE A 266 -44.65 -2.72 -16.53
CA PHE A 266 -45.19 -1.54 -17.21
C PHE A 266 -46.39 -1.00 -16.44
N ASN A 267 -46.53 0.33 -16.44
CA ASN A 267 -47.56 1.04 -15.69
C ASN A 267 -48.54 1.77 -16.61
N ILE A 268 -49.24 1.00 -17.44
CA ILE A 268 -50.27 1.52 -18.34
C ILE A 268 -51.43 0.53 -18.48
N LYS A 269 -52.59 1.05 -18.84
CA LYS A 269 -53.78 0.27 -19.20
C LYS A 269 -53.91 0.10 -20.72
N GLU A 270 -53.53 1.11 -21.51
CA GLU A 270 -53.66 1.16 -22.97
C GLU A 270 -52.54 2.03 -23.58
N GLY A 271 -52.20 1.79 -24.85
CA GLY A 271 -51.21 2.57 -25.61
C GLY A 271 -50.46 1.73 -26.67
N GLU A 272 -49.88 2.40 -27.66
CA GLU A 272 -49.01 1.74 -28.65
C GLU A 272 -47.76 1.15 -27.99
N LEU A 273 -47.49 -0.13 -28.25
CA LEU A 273 -46.46 -0.93 -27.58
C LEU A 273 -45.08 -0.25 -27.53
N GLU A 274 -44.67 0.43 -28.60
CA GLU A 274 -43.37 1.09 -28.64
C GLU A 274 -43.32 2.31 -27.70
N ASN A 275 -44.40 3.10 -27.61
CA ASN A 275 -44.50 4.21 -26.67
C ASN A 275 -44.50 3.72 -25.20
N VAL A 276 -45.02 2.51 -24.95
CA VAL A 276 -44.95 1.85 -23.63
C VAL A 276 -43.50 1.58 -23.24
N TYR A 277 -42.73 0.98 -24.16
CA TYR A 277 -41.32 0.68 -23.92
C TYR A 277 -40.47 1.93 -23.75
N GLU A 278 -40.81 3.03 -24.41
CA GLU A 278 -40.02 4.25 -24.32
C GLU A 278 -40.28 5.07 -23.05
N LYS A 279 -41.49 4.99 -22.47
CA LYS A 279 -41.93 5.93 -21.41
C LYS A 279 -42.49 5.29 -20.14
N HIS A 280 -42.86 4.02 -20.19
CA HIS A 280 -43.68 3.40 -19.14
C HIS A 280 -43.16 2.07 -18.62
N THR A 281 -41.95 1.66 -19.01
CA THR A 281 -41.30 0.45 -18.50
C THR A 281 -40.44 0.71 -17.29
N GLU A 282 -40.42 -0.28 -16.41
CA GLU A 282 -39.54 -0.37 -15.26
C GLU A 282 -38.90 -1.76 -15.24
N GLN A 283 -37.58 -1.80 -15.16
CA GLN A 283 -36.79 -3.02 -15.06
C GLN A 283 -35.99 -2.96 -13.77
N GLY A 284 -35.83 -4.09 -13.08
CA GLY A 284 -34.96 -4.11 -11.91
C GLY A 284 -34.75 -5.47 -11.26
N CYS A 285 -34.09 -5.42 -10.11
CA CYS A 285 -33.78 -6.59 -9.29
C CYS A 285 -34.92 -6.94 -8.31
N GLY A 286 -35.27 -8.22 -8.26
CA GLY A 286 -36.17 -8.80 -7.27
C GLY A 286 -37.59 -9.04 -7.78
N ASP A 287 -38.53 -8.92 -6.85
CA ASP A 287 -39.96 -9.11 -7.10
C ASP A 287 -40.61 -7.87 -7.70
N CYS A 288 -41.80 -8.07 -8.23
CA CYS A 288 -42.61 -7.03 -8.80
C CYS A 288 -42.96 -5.92 -7.80
N PRO A 289 -42.76 -4.63 -8.15
CA PRO A 289 -43.18 -3.54 -7.31
C PRO A 289 -44.70 -3.55 -7.11
N SER A 290 -45.16 -3.25 -5.88
CA SER A 290 -46.58 -3.16 -5.57
C SER A 290 -47.26 -2.06 -6.40
N GLY A 291 -48.46 -2.33 -6.91
CA GLY A 291 -49.23 -1.38 -7.73
C GLY A 291 -48.91 -1.38 -9.23
N LYS A 292 -47.99 -2.23 -9.70
CA LYS A 292 -47.75 -2.43 -11.14
C LYS A 292 -48.74 -3.44 -11.70
N ILE A 293 -49.59 -2.99 -12.62
CA ILE A 293 -50.67 -3.78 -13.24
C ILE A 293 -50.09 -4.98 -14.00
N HIS A 294 -49.00 -4.74 -14.74
CA HIS A 294 -48.34 -5.77 -15.52
C HIS A 294 -46.89 -5.84 -15.09
N CYS A 295 -46.59 -6.84 -14.28
CA CYS A 295 -45.23 -7.13 -13.90
C CYS A 295 -44.97 -8.63 -13.93
N LYS A 296 -43.77 -8.99 -14.38
CA LYS A 296 -43.27 -10.34 -14.39
C LYS A 296 -41.88 -10.42 -13.84
N THR A 297 -41.57 -11.60 -13.35
CA THR A 297 -40.25 -11.93 -12.85
C THR A 297 -39.67 -13.13 -13.57
N CYS A 298 -38.36 -13.15 -13.72
CA CYS A 298 -37.64 -14.28 -14.32
C CYS A 298 -36.39 -14.62 -13.49
N PRO A 299 -36.00 -15.91 -13.44
CA PRO A 299 -34.94 -16.39 -12.56
C PRO A 299 -33.54 -16.36 -13.19
N ASN A 300 -33.41 -15.98 -14.46
CA ASN A 300 -32.13 -16.02 -15.19
C ASN A 300 -31.48 -14.63 -15.22
N SER A 301 -30.15 -14.57 -15.34
CA SER A 301 -29.45 -13.29 -15.48
C SER A 301 -29.86 -12.61 -16.79
N LEU A 302 -30.05 -11.29 -16.76
CA LEU A 302 -30.39 -10.45 -17.92
C LEU A 302 -31.67 -10.89 -18.67
N CYS A 303 -32.60 -11.55 -17.98
CA CYS A 303 -33.80 -12.12 -18.60
C CYS A 303 -34.94 -11.10 -18.81
N ASN A 304 -34.88 -9.94 -18.14
CA ASN A 304 -35.92 -8.93 -18.18
C ASN A 304 -35.81 -8.05 -19.44
N VAL A 305 -35.95 -8.66 -20.61
CA VAL A 305 -35.88 -8.03 -21.96
C VAL A 305 -37.27 -7.90 -22.60
N LYS A 306 -37.40 -7.14 -23.70
CA LYS A 306 -38.68 -6.94 -24.42
C LYS A 306 -39.40 -8.26 -24.74
N GLN A 307 -38.70 -9.24 -25.32
CA GLN A 307 -39.27 -10.55 -25.68
C GLN A 307 -39.91 -11.28 -24.47
N PHE A 308 -39.33 -11.14 -23.28
CA PHE A 308 -39.91 -11.70 -22.06
C PHE A 308 -41.24 -11.05 -21.67
N ALA A 309 -41.37 -9.74 -21.90
CA ALA A 309 -42.62 -9.01 -21.67
C ALA A 309 -43.69 -9.36 -22.73
N GLU A 310 -43.29 -9.48 -24.00
CA GLU A 310 -44.20 -9.67 -25.15
C GLU A 310 -44.97 -10.98 -25.11
N THR A 311 -44.32 -12.07 -24.67
CA THR A 311 -44.97 -13.39 -24.52
C THR A 311 -46.22 -13.38 -23.66
N ASN A 312 -46.49 -12.30 -22.90
CA ASN A 312 -47.64 -12.18 -22.01
C ASN A 312 -48.63 -11.08 -22.38
N ILE A 313 -48.17 -10.03 -23.05
CA ILE A 313 -49.08 -8.98 -23.56
C ILE A 313 -50.01 -9.58 -24.64
N PHE A 314 -49.50 -10.50 -25.46
CA PHE A 314 -50.32 -11.20 -26.45
C PHE A 314 -51.45 -12.04 -25.83
N MET A 315 -51.30 -12.53 -24.59
CA MET A 315 -52.39 -13.25 -23.92
C MET A 315 -53.56 -12.32 -23.53
N CYS A 316 -53.31 -11.03 -23.25
CA CYS A 316 -54.38 -10.08 -22.94
C CYS A 316 -55.19 -9.67 -24.18
N ASN A 317 -54.53 -9.44 -25.33
CA ASN A 317 -55.24 -9.08 -26.58
C ASN A 317 -56.07 -10.23 -27.16
N ILE A 318 -55.65 -11.49 -26.97
CA ILE A 318 -56.44 -12.65 -27.42
C ILE A 318 -57.69 -12.82 -26.56
N ILE A 319 -57.61 -12.60 -25.24
CA ILE A 319 -58.79 -12.73 -24.36
C ILE A 319 -59.77 -11.55 -24.52
N GLY A 320 -59.26 -10.34 -24.82
CA GLY A 320 -60.11 -9.17 -25.11
C GLY A 320 -60.92 -9.30 -26.40
N ASN A 321 -60.32 -9.87 -27.46
CA ASN A 321 -61.00 -10.10 -28.74
C ASN A 321 -61.90 -11.34 -28.78
N LEU A 322 -61.87 -12.20 -27.76
CA LEU A 322 -62.80 -13.33 -27.62
C LEU A 322 -64.05 -12.99 -26.77
N ARG A 323 -64.17 -11.73 -26.33
CA ARG A 323 -65.35 -11.20 -25.62
C ARG A 323 -66.03 -10.03 -26.37
N GLY A 324 -65.80 -9.92 -27.67
CA GLY A 324 -66.53 -9.03 -28.58
C GLY A 324 -67.61 -9.78 -29.33
#